data_AF-A0A015J5S4-F1
#
_entry.id   AF-A0A015J5S4-F1
#
_cell.length_a   1.000
_cell.length_b   1.000
_cell.length_c   1.000
_cell.angle_alpha   90.00
_cell.angle_beta   90.00
_cell.angle_gamma   90.00
#
_symmetry.space_group_name_H-M   'P 1'
#
loop_
_entity.id
_entity.type
_entity.pdbx_description
1 polymer ?
#
loop_
_entity_poly.entity_id
_entity_poly.type
_entity_poly.pdbx_seq_one_letter_code
_entity_poly.pdbx_strand_id
1 'polypeptide(L)'
;MQTINDPNEWIEDAISKKHIKYYKYEDFRDVQKIGSGNFGKVYRANWKNLEQYFALKSLSNLDNKAIKEVVKEIEIHLFLVLQLKEKVKMVNSKNIC
;
A
#
# COMPACT_ATOMS: atom_id res chain seq x y z
N MET A 1 21.16 11.73 -6.31
CA MET A 1 20.01 11.09 -5.61
C MET A 1 20.55 10.61 -4.27
N GLN A 2 20.05 11.14 -3.16
CA GLN A 2 20.48 10.67 -1.84
C GLN A 2 19.98 9.23 -1.67
N THR A 3 20.90 8.31 -1.37
CA THR A 3 20.57 6.96 -0.92
C THR A 3 19.96 7.08 0.47
N ILE A 4 18.66 6.91 0.57
CA ILE A 4 17.99 6.83 1.86
C ILE A 4 18.46 5.50 2.49
N ASN A 5 19.36 5.59 3.46
CA ASN A 5 20.00 4.42 4.06
C ASN A 5 19.12 3.73 5.10
N ASP A 6 18.06 4.41 5.57
CA ASP A 6 17.06 3.89 6.49
C ASP A 6 15.70 3.66 5.79
N PRO A 7 15.19 2.42 5.71
CA PRO A 7 13.85 2.11 5.20
C PRO A 7 12.72 2.95 5.83
N ASN A 8 12.87 3.38 7.10
CA ASN A 8 11.88 4.23 7.76
C ASN A 8 11.83 5.64 7.17
N GLU A 9 12.99 6.25 6.93
CA GLU A 9 13.08 7.57 6.29
C GLU A 9 12.45 7.55 4.89
N TRP A 10 12.58 6.44 4.17
CA TRP A 10 11.97 6.29 2.84
C TRP A 10 10.44 6.28 2.92
N ILE A 11 9.86 5.61 3.93
CA ILE A 11 8.41 5.57 4.13
C ILE A 11 7.89 6.96 4.47
N GLU A 12 8.55 7.67 5.39
CA GLU A 12 8.17 9.04 5.76
C GLU A 12 8.25 10.00 4.57
N ASP A 13 9.32 9.91 3.76
CA ASP A 13 9.48 10.70 2.54
C ASP A 13 8.40 10.37 1.50
N ALA A 14 8.06 9.09 1.30
CA ALA A 14 7.01 8.66 0.37
C ALA A 14 5.61 9.13 0.80
N ILE A 15 5.33 9.18 2.11
CA ILE A 15 4.10 9.77 2.67
C ILE A 15 4.09 11.29 2.47
N SER A 16 5.19 11.97 2.84
CA SER A 16 5.34 13.42 2.73
C SER A 16 5.18 13.92 1.29
N LYS A 17 5.80 13.21 0.32
CA LYS A 17 5.66 13.46 -1.11
C LYS A 17 4.32 13.01 -1.70
N LYS A 18 3.40 12.48 -0.87
CA LYS A 18 2.08 11.99 -1.27
C LYS A 18 2.11 10.88 -2.34
N HIS A 19 3.22 10.16 -2.45
CA HIS A 19 3.30 8.95 -3.28
C HIS A 19 2.50 7.82 -2.64
N ILE A 20 2.47 7.79 -1.30
CA ILE A 20 1.65 6.88 -0.51
C ILE A 20 0.68 7.73 0.30
N LYS A 21 -0.59 7.33 0.30
CA LYS A 21 -1.60 7.97 1.15
C LYS A 21 -1.57 7.34 2.53
N TYR A 22 -1.32 8.16 3.53
CA TYR A 22 -1.44 7.77 4.93
C TYR A 22 -2.90 7.67 5.37
N TYR A 23 -3.21 6.64 6.15
CA TYR A 23 -4.52 6.42 6.76
C TYR A 23 -4.33 6.19 8.25
N LYS A 24 -5.10 6.92 9.07
CA LYS A 24 -5.14 6.72 10.51
C LYS A 24 -5.81 5.40 10.82
N TYR A 25 -5.24 4.62 11.74
CA TYR A 25 -5.79 3.31 12.07
C TYR A 25 -7.19 3.42 12.69
N GLU A 26 -7.44 4.49 13.44
CA GLU A 26 -8.71 4.77 14.13
C GLU A 26 -9.87 5.06 13.17
N ASP A 27 -9.57 5.38 11.91
CA ASP A 27 -10.59 5.55 10.87
C ASP A 27 -11.16 4.20 10.39
N PHE A 28 -10.52 3.08 10.72
CA PHE A 28 -11.00 1.75 10.39
C PHE A 28 -11.96 1.22 11.45
N ARG A 29 -13.03 0.56 11.00
CA ARG A 29 -14.05 -0.06 11.84
C ARG A 29 -14.30 -1.49 11.38
N ASP A 30 -14.99 -2.25 12.22
CA ASP A 30 -15.35 -3.65 11.95
C ASP A 30 -14.14 -4.50 11.54
N VAL A 31 -13.01 -4.29 12.22
CA VAL A 31 -11.75 -4.97 11.95
C VAL A 31 -11.85 -6.44 12.34
N GLN A 32 -11.88 -7.32 11.35
CA GLN A 32 -12.06 -8.76 11.52
C GLN A 32 -10.91 -9.50 10.87
N LYS A 33 -10.26 -10.41 11.62
CA LYS A 33 -9.17 -11.23 11.06
C LYS A 33 -9.74 -12.17 10.00
N ILE A 34 -9.19 -12.13 8.80
CA ILE A 34 -9.58 -13.01 7.68
C ILE A 34 -8.49 -14.01 7.30
N GLY A 35 -7.26 -13.82 7.77
CA GLY A 35 -6.16 -14.73 7.49
C GLY A 35 -4.92 -14.49 8.34
N SER A 36 -4.01 -15.46 8.31
CA SER A 36 -2.67 -15.33 8.87
C SER A 36 -1.70 -16.23 8.15
N GLY A 37 -0.47 -15.75 7.96
CA GLY A 37 0.66 -16.51 7.43
C GLY A 37 1.96 -16.04 8.06
N ASN A 38 3.09 -16.48 7.50
CA ASN A 38 4.41 -16.18 8.04
C ASN A 38 4.70 -14.67 8.14
N PHE A 39 4.27 -13.91 7.14
CA PHE A 39 4.49 -12.46 7.05
C PHE A 39 3.49 -11.63 7.84
N GLY A 40 2.51 -12.28 8.49
CA GLY A 40 1.60 -11.65 9.44
C GLY A 40 0.14 -11.95 9.20
N LYS A 41 -0.72 -11.08 9.74
CA LYS A 41 -2.17 -11.29 9.77
C LYS A 41 -2.83 -10.36 8.77
N VAL A 42 -3.90 -10.82 8.15
CA VAL A 42 -4.73 -10.00 7.29
C VAL A 42 -6.10 -9.85 7.94
N TYR A 43 -6.57 -8.61 7.99
CA TYR A 43 -7.88 -8.24 8.51
C TYR A 43 -8.70 -7.59 7.41
N ARG A 44 -10.01 -7.83 7.40
CA ARG A 44 -10.97 -7.02 6.67
C ARG A 44 -11.42 -5.89 7.60
N ALA A 45 -11.56 -4.68 7.08
CA ALA A 45 -12.10 -3.54 7.81
C ALA A 45 -12.89 -2.62 6.88
N ASN A 46 -13.80 -1.83 7.42
CA ASN A 46 -14.43 -0.71 6.74
C ASN A 46 -13.62 0.55 7.02
N TRP A 47 -13.48 1.44 6.04
CA TRP A 47 -12.84 2.75 6.25
C TRP A 47 -13.91 3.84 6.36
N LYS A 48 -13.96 4.52 7.50
CA LYS A 48 -14.96 5.57 7.82
C LYS A 48 -16.40 5.06 7.61
N ASN A 49 -17.20 5.84 6.88
CA ASN A 49 -18.58 5.49 6.52
C ASN A 49 -18.65 4.99 5.07
N LEU A 50 -17.55 4.50 4.50
CA LEU A 50 -17.59 3.88 3.18
C LEU A 50 -18.09 2.44 3.32
N GLU A 51 -19.00 2.05 2.42
CA GLU A 51 -19.48 0.67 2.32
C GLU A 51 -18.43 -0.28 1.71
N GLN A 52 -17.22 0.23 1.42
CA GLN A 52 -16.13 -0.56 0.85
C GLN A 52 -15.29 -1.22 1.94
N TYR A 53 -15.01 -2.51 1.74
CA TYR A 53 -14.06 -3.27 2.54
C TYR A 53 -12.62 -3.03 2.10
N PHE A 54 -11.72 -2.93 3.07
CA PHE A 54 -10.28 -2.82 2.92
C PHE A 54 -9.61 -4.02 3.58
N ALA A 55 -8.49 -4.45 3.00
CA ALA A 55 -7.59 -5.43 3.61
C ALA A 55 -6.48 -4.70 4.38
N LEU A 56 -6.39 -4.94 5.68
CA LEU A 56 -5.31 -4.48 6.55
C LEU A 56 -4.34 -5.63 6.80
N LYS A 57 -3.13 -5.56 6.25
CA LYS A 57 -2.06 -6.54 6.47
C LYS A 57 -1.15 -6.03 7.59
N SER A 58 -1.11 -6.73 8.72
CA SER A 58 -0.17 -6.46 9.80
C SER A 58 1.10 -7.29 9.60
N LEU A 59 2.26 -6.74 9.96
CA LEU A 59 3.53 -7.46 9.91
C LEU A 59 3.78 -8.21 11.22
N SER A 60 4.35 -9.41 11.13
CA SER A 60 4.71 -10.23 12.32
C SER A 60 5.91 -9.69 13.08
N ASN A 61 6.86 -9.05 12.37
CA ASN A 61 8.10 -8.51 12.89
C ASN A 61 8.35 -7.14 12.23
N LEU A 62 9.01 -6.24 12.96
CA LEU A 62 9.36 -4.89 12.51
C LEU A 62 10.87 -4.69 12.50
N ASP A 63 11.62 -5.74 12.16
CA ASP A 63 13.05 -5.60 11.92
C ASP A 63 13.33 -4.91 10.58
N ASN A 64 14.56 -4.42 10.41
CA ASN A 64 14.97 -3.72 9.19
C ASN A 64 14.80 -4.58 7.91
N LYS A 65 14.78 -5.90 8.03
CA LYS A 65 14.58 -6.79 6.88
C LYS A 65 13.11 -6.79 6.47
N ALA A 66 12.18 -6.93 7.41
CA ALA A 66 10.75 -6.89 7.18
C ALA A 66 10.32 -5.53 6.60
N ILE A 67 10.87 -4.43 7.10
CA ILE A 67 10.56 -3.08 6.57
C ILE A 67 11.06 -2.94 5.13
N LYS A 68 12.26 -3.44 4.79
CA LYS A 68 12.76 -3.48 3.41
C LYS A 68 11.86 -4.28 2.47
N GLU A 69 11.37 -5.44 2.92
CA GLU A 69 10.44 -6.26 2.13
C GLU A 69 9.12 -5.52 1.87
N VAL A 70 8.62 -4.78 2.85
CA VAL A 70 7.42 -3.95 2.69
C VAL A 70 7.63 -2.79 1.73
N VAL A 71 8.74 -2.05 1.87
CA VAL A 71 9.10 -0.99 0.90
C VAL A 71 9.13 -1.57 -0.51
N LYS A 72 9.73 -2.75 -0.69
CA LYS A 72 9.80 -3.40 -1.99
C LYS A 72 8.42 -3.81 -2.53
N GLU A 73 7.55 -4.37 -1.68
CA GLU A 73 6.18 -4.74 -2.06
C GLU A 73 5.37 -3.50 -2.49
N ILE A 74 5.52 -2.37 -1.78
CA ILE A 74 4.88 -1.10 -2.11
C ILE A 74 5.39 -0.55 -3.45
N GLU A 75 6.70 -0.53 -3.67
CA GLU A 75 7.30 -0.08 -4.93
C GLU A 75 6.78 -0.88 -6.13
N ILE A 76 6.71 -2.20 -6.00
CA ILE A 76 6.21 -3.10 -7.04
C ILE A 76 4.73 -2.79 -7.33
N HIS A 77 3.89 -2.69 -6.30
CA HIS A 77 2.47 -2.37 -6.49
C HIS A 77 2.27 -1.00 -7.14
N LEU A 78 3.00 0.03 -6.71
CA LEU A 78 2.90 1.37 -7.28
C LEU A 78 3.32 1.39 -8.75
N PHE A 79 4.42 0.71 -9.09
CA PHE A 79 4.89 0.57 -10.47
C PHE A 79 3.85 -0.11 -11.37
N LEU A 80 3.28 -1.22 -10.92
CA LEU A 80 2.25 -1.95 -11.69
C LEU A 80 0.98 -1.10 -11.87
N VAL A 81 0.54 -0.37 -10.85
CA VAL A 81 -0.62 0.53 -10.94
C VAL A 81 -0.38 1.64 -11.96
N LEU A 82 0.82 2.22 -12.03
CA LEU A 82 1.16 3.24 -13.02
C LEU A 82 1.14 2.67 -14.44
N GLN A 83 1.76 1.51 -14.66
CA GLN A 83 1.76 0.83 -15.96
C GLN A 83 0.34 0.47 -16.43
N LEU A 84 -0.53 0.02 -15.52
CA LEU A 84 -1.93 -0.27 -15.84
C LEU A 84 -2.70 1.02 -16.19
N LYS A 85 -2.50 2.11 -15.45
CA LYS A 85 -3.14 3.40 -15.75
C LYS A 85 -2.74 3.93 -17.13
N GLU A 86 -1.48 3.79 -17.53
CA GLU A 86 -1.01 4.16 -18.87
C GLU A 86 -1.66 3.31 -19.96
N LYS A 87 -1.71 1.98 -19.77
CA LYS A 87 -2.36 1.08 -20.71
C LYS A 87 -3.86 1.39 -20.87
N VAL A 88 -4.58 1.66 -19.78
CA VAL A 88 -6.00 2.03 -19.83
C VAL A 88 -6.22 3.34 -20.61
N LYS A 89 -5.37 4.36 -20.40
CA LYS A 89 -5.43 5.61 -21.18
C LYS A 89 -5.23 5.36 -22.67
N MET A 90 -4.26 4.52 -23.04
CA MET A 90 -3.96 4.18 -24.43
C MET A 90 -5.13 3.44 -25.10
N VAL A 91 -5.78 2.51 -24.39
CA VAL A 91 -6.95 1.79 -24.91
C VAL A 91 -8.14 2.75 -25.10
N ASN A 92 -8.41 3.61 -24.12
CA ASN A 92 -9.50 4.58 -24.21
C ASN A 92 -9.28 5.59 -25.33
N SER A 93 -8.04 6.02 -25.59
CA SER A 93 -7.73 6.92 -26.72
C SER A 93 -7.92 6.25 -28.08
N LYS A 94 -7.69 4.93 -28.18
CA LYS A 94 -7.89 4.16 -29.43
C LYS A 94 -9.36 3.85 -29.71
N ASN A 95 -10.23 3.86 -28.70
CA ASN A 95 -11.66 3.64 -28.83
C ASN A 95 -12.46 4.94 -29.12
N ILE A 96 -11.78 6.08 -29.25
CA ILE A 96 -12.37 7.39 -29.57
C ILE A 96 -11.90 7.85 -30.98
N CYS A 97 -11.22 6.98 -31.73
CA CYS A 97 -10.87 7.18 -33.14
C CYS A 97 -11.70 6.24 -34.01
#